data_AF-A0A6A0H3X5-F1
#
_entry.id   AF-A0A6A0H3X5-F1
#
_cell.length_a   1.000
_cell.length_b   1.000
_cell.length_c   1.000
_cell.angle_alpha   90.00
_cell.angle_beta   90.00
_cell.angle_gamma   90.00
#
_symmetry.space_group_name_H-M   'P 1'
#
loop_
_entity.id
_entity.type
_entity.pdbx_description
1 polymer ?
#
loop_
_entity_poly.entity_id
_entity_poly.type
_entity_poly.pdbx_seq_one_letter_code
_entity_poly.pdbx_strand_id
1 'polypeptide(L)'
;MEEEDFDKQAIKSLVKKLKKPDELEAPQSAPKDRSQANDPSQSNAQSKIEDCRYVVKGKKGYPHVIFSKIFRWPDIKINEKDKLKQAEQAGCNFAFNLNGEQVCVNPYHYERVVAPGIDRVQSLAGSIYQEFERMISRYDENVVEDLMPLVNILECLDLAYTENQEHDVELELLRGDYEQLVTQYEREKQLRKSSEQTAGD
;
A
#
# COMPACT_ATOMS: atom_id res chain seq x y z
N MET A 1 14.78 11.16 8.66
CA MET A 1 15.55 10.34 9.62
C MET A 1 14.68 9.29 10.30
N GLU A 2 13.43 9.60 10.68
CA GLU A 2 12.52 8.63 11.33
C GLU A 2 11.97 7.53 10.40
N GLU A 3 11.75 7.82 9.11
CA GLU A 3 11.19 6.84 8.15
C GLU A 3 12.19 5.71 7.82
N GLU A 4 13.46 6.05 7.61
CA GLU A 4 14.52 5.04 7.44
C GLU A 4 14.68 4.11 8.66
N ASP A 5 14.39 4.60 9.88
CA ASP A 5 14.43 3.78 11.09
C ASP A 5 13.25 2.79 11.12
N PHE A 6 12.08 3.21 10.66
CA PHE A 6 10.90 2.33 10.50
C PHE A 6 11.17 1.22 9.48
N ASP A 7 11.67 1.57 8.27
CA ASP A 7 11.91 0.61 7.19
C ASP A 7 12.93 -0.47 7.60
N LYS A 8 14.05 -0.04 8.21
CA LYS A 8 15.08 -0.96 8.73
C LYS A 8 14.51 -1.93 9.76
N GLN A 9 13.57 -1.49 10.60
CA GLN A 9 12.94 -2.36 11.59
C GLN A 9 11.91 -3.31 10.99
N ALA A 10 11.11 -2.84 10.03
CA ALA A 10 10.18 -3.68 9.30
C ALA A 10 10.92 -4.84 8.61
N ILE A 11 12.05 -4.54 7.92
CA ILE A 11 12.93 -5.53 7.31
C ILE A 11 13.52 -6.47 8.37
N LYS A 12 14.10 -5.96 9.45
CA LYS A 12 14.69 -6.80 10.52
C LYS A 12 13.67 -7.77 11.11
N SER A 13 12.44 -7.32 11.33
CA SER A 13 11.38 -8.16 11.87
C SER A 13 10.91 -9.20 10.85
N LEU A 14 10.81 -8.86 9.56
CA LEU A 14 10.53 -9.84 8.51
C LEU A 14 11.62 -10.90 8.42
N VAL A 15 12.90 -10.51 8.40
CA VAL A 15 14.02 -11.45 8.36
C VAL A 15 14.01 -12.41 9.56
N LYS A 16 13.67 -11.91 10.76
CA LYS A 16 13.50 -12.77 11.94
C LYS A 16 12.35 -13.76 11.80
N LYS A 17 11.22 -13.34 11.20
CA LYS A 17 10.06 -14.20 10.97
C LYS A 17 10.29 -15.24 9.87
N LEU A 18 11.08 -14.91 8.86
CA LEU A 18 11.44 -15.82 7.76
C LEU A 18 12.50 -16.85 8.19
N LYS A 19 13.38 -16.49 9.13
CA LYS A 19 14.35 -17.42 9.74
C LYS A 19 13.67 -18.29 10.80
N LYS A 20 12.95 -19.34 10.39
CA LYS A 20 12.63 -20.45 11.30
C LYS A 20 13.89 -21.30 11.56
N PRO A 21 14.16 -21.72 12.81
CA PRO A 21 15.43 -22.37 13.17
C PRO A 21 15.64 -23.80 12.66
N ASP A 22 14.62 -24.48 12.11
CA ASP A 22 14.70 -25.94 11.79
C ASP A 22 14.49 -26.30 10.30
N GLU A 23 14.38 -25.31 9.40
CA GLU A 23 14.26 -25.53 7.94
C GLU A 23 15.40 -24.81 7.20
N LEU A 24 16.64 -25.03 7.65
CA LEU A 24 17.84 -24.50 7.00
C LEU A 24 18.17 -25.29 5.72
N GLU A 25 17.44 -25.00 4.65
CA GLU A 25 17.93 -25.15 3.28
C GLU A 25 18.04 -23.75 2.68
N ALA A 26 19.11 -23.04 3.05
CA ALA A 26 19.61 -21.77 2.53
C ALA A 26 18.63 -20.56 2.46
N PRO A 27 19.07 -19.32 2.76
CA PRO A 27 18.31 -18.14 2.37
C PRO A 27 18.34 -18.06 0.84
N GLN A 28 17.31 -18.55 0.16
CA GLN A 28 17.13 -18.21 -1.24
C GLN A 28 17.07 -16.69 -1.33
N SER A 29 17.98 -16.12 -2.12
CA SER A 29 18.16 -14.68 -2.25
C SER A 29 16.82 -14.02 -2.55
N ALA A 30 16.49 -12.94 -1.84
CA ALA A 30 15.31 -12.13 -2.16
C ALA A 30 15.33 -11.78 -3.68
N PRO A 31 14.23 -11.99 -4.41
CA PRO A 31 14.19 -11.72 -5.83
C PRO A 31 14.59 -10.26 -6.07
N LYS A 32 15.62 -10.05 -6.90
CA LYS A 32 16.13 -8.70 -7.22
C LYS A 32 15.32 -8.01 -8.32
N ASP A 33 14.57 -8.79 -9.08
CA ASP A 33 13.74 -8.33 -10.18
C ASP A 33 12.51 -9.22 -10.39
N ARG A 34 11.64 -8.79 -11.32
CA ARG A 34 10.39 -9.46 -11.67
C ARG A 34 10.58 -10.82 -12.35
N SER A 35 11.73 -11.06 -13.00
CA SER A 35 12.01 -12.32 -13.70
C SER A 35 12.29 -13.45 -12.71
N GLN A 36 12.92 -13.14 -11.57
CA GLN A 36 13.20 -14.09 -10.49
C GLN A 36 11.99 -14.29 -9.56
N ALA A 37 11.03 -13.35 -9.54
CA ALA A 37 9.90 -13.38 -8.62
C ALA A 37 8.71 -14.27 -9.04
N ASN A 38 8.67 -14.68 -10.32
CA ASN A 38 7.65 -15.58 -10.87
C ASN A 38 8.09 -17.05 -10.88
N ASP A 39 9.30 -17.35 -10.40
CA ASP A 39 9.75 -18.72 -10.24
C ASP A 39 8.95 -19.36 -9.08
N PRO A 40 8.14 -20.41 -9.32
CA PRO A 40 7.39 -21.09 -8.27
C PRO A 40 8.30 -21.73 -7.20
N SER A 41 9.60 -21.85 -7.46
CA SER A 41 10.60 -22.28 -6.48
C SER A 41 11.13 -21.17 -5.56
N GLN A 42 10.90 -19.88 -5.88
CA GLN A 42 11.25 -18.75 -5.03
C GLN A 42 10.16 -18.51 -3.97
N SER A 43 10.56 -18.58 -2.71
CA SER A 43 9.65 -18.62 -1.56
C SER A 43 8.64 -17.46 -1.52
N ASN A 44 7.36 -17.79 -1.36
CA ASN A 44 6.34 -16.85 -0.92
C ASN A 44 6.69 -16.39 0.50
N ALA A 45 7.31 -15.22 0.65
CA ALA A 45 7.46 -14.62 1.97
C ALA A 45 6.05 -14.32 2.51
N GLN A 46 5.65 -15.03 3.56
CA GLN A 46 4.33 -14.91 4.18
C GLN A 46 4.44 -14.30 5.57
N SER A 47 3.48 -13.48 5.94
CA SER A 47 3.31 -13.03 7.32
C SER A 47 1.95 -13.47 7.85
N LYS A 48 1.95 -14.26 8.94
CA LYS A 48 0.75 -14.55 9.72
C LYS A 48 0.44 -13.35 10.61
N ILE A 49 -0.68 -12.67 10.35
CA ILE A 49 -1.07 -11.43 11.03
C ILE A 49 -2.58 -11.44 11.20
N GLU A 50 -3.03 -11.50 12.45
CA GLU A 50 -4.42 -11.28 12.83
C GLU A 50 -4.85 -9.88 12.36
N ASP A 51 -5.98 -9.78 11.65
CA ASP A 51 -6.49 -8.53 11.05
C ASP A 51 -5.63 -7.97 9.88
N CYS A 52 -4.66 -8.73 9.36
CA CYS A 52 -3.80 -8.35 8.23
C CYS A 52 -3.08 -6.99 8.36
N ARG A 53 -2.99 -6.42 9.58
CA ARG A 53 -2.33 -5.13 9.87
C ARG A 53 -1.05 -5.32 10.69
N TYR A 54 0.06 -4.82 10.18
CA TYR A 54 1.38 -4.87 10.80
C TYR A 54 1.62 -3.64 11.68
N VAL A 55 2.16 -3.83 12.89
CA VAL A 55 2.51 -2.73 13.81
C VAL A 55 4.01 -2.72 14.08
N VAL A 56 4.65 -1.57 13.84
CA VAL A 56 6.06 -1.32 14.19
C VAL A 56 6.15 0.02 14.90
N LYS A 57 6.62 0.03 16.16
CA LYS A 57 6.74 1.24 17.00
C LYS A 57 5.46 2.11 17.03
N GLY A 58 4.29 1.49 17.09
CA GLY A 58 3.00 2.20 17.15
C GLY A 58 2.45 2.67 15.80
N LYS A 59 3.20 2.54 14.69
CA LYS A 59 2.67 2.75 13.33
C LYS A 59 2.05 1.46 12.81
N LYS A 60 0.75 1.50 12.50
CA LYS A 60 -0.03 0.40 11.91
C LYS A 60 -0.09 0.59 10.39
N GLY A 61 0.05 -0.49 9.62
CA GLY A 61 -0.05 -0.47 8.16
C GLY A 61 -0.16 -1.87 7.57
N TYR A 62 -0.40 -1.99 6.28
CA TYR A 62 -0.59 -3.30 5.64
C TYR A 62 0.77 -3.93 5.27
N PRO A 63 1.04 -5.20 5.65
CA PRO A 63 2.33 -5.85 5.44
C PRO A 63 2.78 -5.81 3.97
N HIS A 64 1.90 -6.23 3.07
CA HIS A 64 2.17 -6.24 1.63
C HIS A 64 2.46 -4.83 1.08
N VAL A 65 1.80 -3.79 1.60
CA VAL A 65 2.04 -2.39 1.23
C VAL A 65 3.39 -1.91 1.76
N ILE A 66 3.70 -2.19 3.03
CA ILE A 66 4.98 -1.79 3.67
C ILE A 66 6.17 -2.35 2.88
N PHE A 67 6.19 -3.64 2.60
CA PHE A 67 7.31 -4.24 1.88
C PHE A 67 7.35 -3.81 0.41
N SER A 68 6.19 -3.58 -0.21
CA SER A 68 6.13 -3.04 -1.57
C SER A 68 6.65 -1.60 -1.65
N LYS A 69 6.36 -0.76 -0.65
CA LYS A 69 6.92 0.59 -0.50
C LYS A 69 8.45 0.53 -0.43
N ILE A 70 8.97 -0.29 0.48
CA ILE A 70 10.41 -0.41 0.75
C ILE A 70 11.19 -0.86 -0.49
N PHE A 71 10.69 -1.85 -1.23
CA PHE A 71 11.47 -2.54 -2.28
C PHE A 71 11.14 -2.11 -3.70
N ARG A 72 9.98 -1.48 -3.96
CA ARG A 72 9.56 -1.14 -5.33
C ARG A 72 9.05 0.28 -5.49
N TRP A 73 8.35 0.80 -4.49
CA TRP A 73 7.38 1.89 -4.69
C TRP A 73 7.40 2.89 -3.52
N PRO A 74 8.49 3.66 -3.36
CA PRO A 74 8.76 4.45 -2.16
C PRO A 74 7.70 5.52 -1.85
N ASP A 75 6.96 5.97 -2.87
CA ASP A 75 5.89 6.97 -2.81
C ASP A 75 4.55 6.42 -2.29
N ILE A 76 4.34 5.10 -2.24
CA ILE A 76 3.11 4.54 -1.64
C ILE A 76 3.15 4.71 -0.12
N LYS A 77 2.02 5.09 0.49
CA LYS A 77 1.90 5.15 1.96
C LYS A 77 1.50 3.79 2.54
N ILE A 78 1.97 3.47 3.74
CA ILE A 78 1.80 2.13 4.37
C ILE A 78 0.35 1.68 4.61
N ASN A 79 -0.62 2.61 4.50
CA ASN A 79 -2.05 2.38 4.68
C ASN A 79 -2.82 2.27 3.36
N GLU A 80 -2.19 2.52 2.22
CA GLU A 80 -2.80 2.56 0.88
C GLU A 80 -2.89 1.15 0.24
N LYS A 81 -3.68 0.24 0.83
CA LYS A 81 -3.84 -1.13 0.29
C LYS A 81 -4.39 -1.15 -1.13
N ASP A 82 -5.29 -0.23 -1.49
CA ASP A 82 -5.98 -0.23 -2.78
C ASP A 82 -5.11 0.26 -3.94
N LYS A 83 -3.92 0.80 -3.62
CA LYS A 83 -2.88 1.10 -4.61
C LYS A 83 -2.22 -0.15 -5.16
N LEU A 84 -2.44 -1.31 -4.56
CA LEU A 84 -1.84 -2.57 -4.96
C LEU A 84 -2.91 -3.63 -5.22
N LYS A 85 -2.84 -4.26 -6.38
CA LYS A 85 -3.63 -5.45 -6.72
C LYS A 85 -2.72 -6.65 -6.88
N GLN A 86 -3.29 -7.84 -6.77
CA GLN A 86 -2.56 -9.07 -7.12
C GLN A 86 -2.11 -9.01 -8.58
N ALA A 87 -0.86 -9.34 -8.81
CA ALA A 87 -0.30 -9.50 -10.14
C ALA A 87 -0.91 -10.75 -10.80
N GLU A 88 -1.58 -10.60 -11.94
CA GLU A 88 -2.30 -11.70 -12.62
C GLU A 88 -1.39 -12.89 -12.95
N GLN A 89 -0.16 -12.60 -13.41
CA GLN A 89 0.83 -13.64 -13.74
C GLN A 89 1.48 -14.34 -12.54
N ALA A 90 1.26 -13.88 -11.30
CA ALA A 90 1.97 -14.42 -10.14
C ALA A 90 1.36 -15.72 -9.57
N GLY A 91 0.10 -16.04 -9.89
CA GLY A 91 -0.57 -17.25 -9.38
C GLY A 91 -0.56 -17.41 -7.86
N CYS A 92 -0.48 -16.29 -7.11
CA CYS A 92 -0.28 -16.31 -5.66
C CYS A 92 -1.55 -16.71 -4.90
N ASN A 93 -1.47 -17.76 -4.08
CA ASN A 93 -2.59 -18.23 -3.25
C ASN A 93 -2.77 -17.44 -1.94
N PHE A 94 -1.84 -16.53 -1.62
CA PHE A 94 -1.80 -15.79 -0.36
C PHE A 94 -1.92 -14.27 -0.59
N ALA A 95 -2.45 -13.85 -1.75
CA ALA A 95 -2.69 -12.45 -2.01
C ALA A 95 -3.68 -11.87 -0.98
N PHE A 96 -3.55 -10.58 -0.69
CA PHE A 96 -4.24 -9.90 0.41
C PHE A 96 -5.78 -10.08 0.40
N ASN A 97 -6.39 -10.26 -0.77
CA ASN A 97 -7.85 -10.37 -0.94
C ASN A 97 -8.39 -11.81 -1.05
N LEU A 98 -7.56 -12.86 -0.85
CA LEU A 98 -7.93 -14.27 -1.14
C LEU A 98 -8.44 -15.09 0.07
N ASN A 99 -8.73 -14.45 1.21
CA ASN A 99 -9.20 -15.04 2.48
C ASN A 99 -8.13 -15.74 3.34
N GLY A 100 -7.82 -15.16 4.51
CA GLY A 100 -7.48 -15.92 5.72
C GLY A 100 -6.04 -15.79 6.24
N GLU A 101 -5.91 -15.29 7.49
CA GLU A 101 -4.80 -15.28 8.48
C GLU A 101 -3.36 -14.93 8.05
N GLN A 102 -2.98 -15.16 6.80
CA GLN A 102 -1.65 -15.00 6.24
C GLN A 102 -1.74 -14.16 4.96
N VAL A 103 -0.77 -13.27 4.80
CA VAL A 103 -0.64 -12.44 3.61
C VAL A 103 0.75 -12.58 3.00
N CYS A 104 0.80 -12.68 1.67
CA CYS A 104 2.04 -12.61 0.90
C CYS A 104 2.63 -11.21 1.04
N VAL A 105 3.92 -11.13 1.35
CA VAL A 105 4.64 -9.85 1.43
C VAL A 105 5.66 -9.68 0.31
N ASN A 106 5.74 -10.63 -0.64
CA ASN A 106 6.60 -10.51 -1.80
C ASN A 106 6.13 -9.32 -2.67
N PRO A 107 6.89 -8.22 -2.76
CA PRO A 107 6.49 -7.02 -3.51
C PRO A 107 6.15 -7.28 -4.96
N TYR A 108 6.76 -8.30 -5.56
CA TYR A 108 6.61 -8.63 -6.99
C TYR A 108 5.34 -9.43 -7.31
N HIS A 109 4.62 -9.91 -6.30
CA HIS A 109 3.30 -10.55 -6.46
C HIS A 109 2.16 -9.54 -6.53
N TYR A 110 2.49 -8.26 -6.45
CA TYR A 110 1.56 -7.14 -6.55
C TYR A 110 1.90 -6.27 -7.75
N GLU A 111 0.89 -5.57 -8.25
CA GLU A 111 0.99 -4.52 -9.26
C GLU A 111 0.33 -3.26 -8.74
N ARG A 112 0.85 -2.10 -9.16
CA ARG A 112 0.20 -0.83 -8.86
C ARG A 112 -1.13 -0.75 -9.57
N VAL A 113 -2.14 -0.35 -8.81
CA VAL A 113 -3.40 0.14 -9.35
C VAL A 113 -3.18 1.60 -9.68
N VAL A 114 -3.25 1.93 -10.97
CA VAL A 114 -3.41 3.32 -11.38
C VAL A 114 -4.89 3.60 -11.44
N ALA A 115 -5.28 4.70 -10.79
CA ALA A 115 -6.68 4.94 -10.60
C ALA A 115 -7.35 5.39 -11.91
N PRO A 116 -8.59 4.93 -12.19
CA PRO A 116 -9.26 5.20 -13.44
C PRO A 116 -9.48 6.71 -13.59
N GLY A 117 -8.76 7.33 -14.52
CA GLY A 117 -8.80 8.78 -14.75
C GLY A 117 -7.41 9.42 -14.72
N ILE A 118 -6.53 9.03 -13.79
CA ILE A 118 -5.15 9.53 -13.72
C ILE A 118 -4.42 9.27 -15.04
N ASP A 119 -4.50 8.04 -15.58
CA ASP A 119 -3.83 7.69 -16.83
C ASP A 119 -4.27 8.58 -18.00
N ARG A 120 -5.55 8.99 -18.00
CA ARG A 120 -6.09 9.86 -19.03
C ARG A 120 -5.59 11.28 -18.88
N VAL A 121 -5.51 11.79 -17.65
CA VAL A 121 -4.97 13.12 -17.34
C VAL A 121 -3.47 13.17 -17.66
N GLN A 122 -2.70 12.15 -17.27
CA GLN A 122 -1.26 12.05 -17.57
C GLN A 122 -1.00 11.93 -19.08
N SER A 123 -1.77 11.11 -19.79
CA SER A 123 -1.68 10.99 -21.25
C SER A 123 -2.03 12.30 -21.96
N LEU A 124 -3.07 13.00 -21.50
CA LEU A 124 -3.46 14.31 -22.01
C LEU A 124 -2.39 15.36 -21.74
N ALA A 125 -1.86 15.42 -20.52
CA ALA A 125 -0.77 16.32 -20.15
C ALA A 125 0.45 16.08 -21.04
N GLY A 126 0.86 14.82 -21.23
CA GLY A 126 1.96 14.45 -22.13
C GLY A 126 1.72 14.90 -23.58
N SER A 127 0.48 14.78 -24.07
CA SER A 127 0.11 15.25 -25.41
C SER A 127 0.16 16.77 -25.54
N ILE A 128 -0.29 17.50 -24.51
CA ILE A 128 -0.25 18.97 -24.47
C ILE A 128 1.20 19.47 -24.42
N TYR A 129 2.04 18.89 -23.57
CA TYR A 129 3.47 19.24 -23.50
C TYR A 129 4.17 19.02 -24.84
N GLN A 130 3.91 17.90 -25.52
CA GLN A 130 4.49 17.66 -26.86
C GLN A 130 4.04 18.68 -27.90
N GLU A 131 2.78 19.12 -27.87
CA GLU A 131 2.31 20.19 -28.76
C GLU A 131 2.93 21.54 -28.40
N PHE A 132 3.09 21.87 -27.12
CA PHE A 132 3.78 23.08 -26.68
C PHE A 132 5.22 23.09 -27.18
N GLU A 133 5.97 21.99 -27.04
CA GLU A 133 7.32 21.87 -27.60
C GLU A 133 7.34 22.13 -29.12
N ARG A 134 6.38 21.59 -29.87
CA ARG A 134 6.25 21.82 -31.33
C ARG A 134 5.91 23.27 -31.66
N MET A 135 5.07 23.92 -30.86
CA MET A 135 4.67 25.31 -31.04
C MET A 135 5.82 26.26 -30.74
N ILE A 136 6.47 26.09 -29.58
CA ILE A 136 7.64 26.86 -29.17
C ILE A 136 8.75 26.74 -30.22
N SER A 137 8.99 25.52 -30.73
CA SER A 137 9.99 25.29 -31.77
C SER A 137 9.71 26.03 -33.08
N ARG A 138 8.44 26.26 -33.43
CA ARG A 138 8.04 26.92 -34.69
C ARG A 138 7.81 28.42 -34.57
N TYR A 139 7.30 28.87 -33.44
CA TYR A 139 6.72 30.21 -33.29
C TYR A 139 7.19 30.96 -32.04
N ASP A 140 8.15 30.43 -31.27
CA ASP A 140 8.68 30.96 -30.00
C ASP A 140 7.78 30.74 -28.75
N GLU A 141 8.30 31.09 -27.57
CA GLU A 141 7.67 30.82 -26.27
C GLU A 141 6.43 31.67 -25.99
N ASN A 142 6.30 32.85 -26.61
CA ASN A 142 5.20 33.77 -26.32
C ASN A 142 3.83 33.18 -26.74
N VAL A 143 3.82 32.26 -27.70
CA VAL A 143 2.58 31.64 -28.20
C VAL A 143 1.92 30.67 -27.21
N VAL A 144 2.64 30.25 -26.17
CA VAL A 144 2.11 29.34 -25.14
C VAL A 144 1.83 30.04 -23.82
N GLU A 145 2.16 31.32 -23.65
CA GLU A 145 1.92 32.06 -22.39
C GLU A 145 0.45 32.05 -21.99
N ASP A 146 -0.46 32.31 -22.92
CA ASP A 146 -1.91 32.28 -22.68
C ASP A 146 -2.46 30.86 -22.45
N LEU A 147 -1.66 29.82 -22.73
CA LEU A 147 -2.03 28.41 -22.57
C LEU A 147 -1.49 27.82 -21.25
N MET A 148 -0.56 28.48 -20.57
CA MET A 148 -0.05 28.06 -19.26
C MET A 148 -1.13 27.79 -18.20
N PRO A 149 -2.27 28.53 -18.15
CA PRO A 149 -3.35 28.20 -17.22
C PRO A 149 -3.89 26.77 -17.38
N LEU A 150 -3.82 26.15 -18.56
CA LEU A 150 -4.22 24.76 -18.75
C LEU A 150 -3.30 23.79 -18.01
N VAL A 151 -1.99 24.05 -17.99
CA VAL A 151 -1.03 23.24 -17.26
C VAL A 151 -1.31 23.32 -15.76
N ASN A 152 -1.55 24.52 -15.24
CA ASN A 152 -1.91 24.71 -13.83
C ASN A 152 -3.20 23.98 -13.46
N ILE A 153 -4.21 23.94 -14.34
CA ILE A 153 -5.46 23.20 -14.08
C ILE A 153 -5.19 21.69 -13.99
N LEU A 154 -4.30 21.16 -14.84
CA LEU A 154 -3.92 19.75 -14.79
C LEU A 154 -3.16 19.42 -13.51
N GLU A 155 -2.25 20.30 -13.07
CA GLU A 155 -1.55 20.15 -11.79
C GLU A 155 -2.51 20.23 -10.59
N CYS A 156 -3.44 21.21 -10.58
CA CYS A 156 -4.47 21.32 -9.56
C CYS A 156 -5.36 20.07 -9.50
N LEU A 157 -5.67 19.48 -10.66
CA LEU A 157 -6.46 18.26 -10.72
C LEU A 157 -5.69 17.06 -10.14
N ASP A 158 -4.40 16.92 -10.45
CA ASP A 158 -3.54 15.86 -9.91
C ASP A 158 -3.37 15.98 -8.39
N LEU A 159 -3.20 17.21 -7.89
CA LEU A 159 -3.16 17.52 -6.45
C LEU A 159 -4.48 17.18 -5.77
N ALA A 160 -5.62 17.68 -6.28
CA ALA A 160 -6.93 17.41 -5.70
C ALA A 160 -7.27 15.91 -5.72
N TYR A 161 -6.82 15.20 -6.74
CA TYR A 161 -6.99 13.76 -6.83
C TYR A 161 -6.15 13.02 -5.77
N THR A 162 -4.90 13.45 -5.58
CA THR A 162 -4.03 12.91 -4.53
C THR A 162 -4.62 13.16 -3.14
N GLU A 163 -5.07 14.38 -2.86
CA GLU A 163 -5.72 14.75 -1.59
C GLU A 163 -6.97 13.90 -1.33
N ASN A 164 -7.82 13.70 -2.34
CA ASN A 164 -9.01 12.85 -2.20
C ASN A 164 -8.65 11.40 -1.84
N GLN A 165 -7.60 10.85 -2.45
CA GLN A 165 -7.15 9.49 -2.11
C GLN A 165 -6.60 9.39 -0.69
N GLU A 166 -5.92 10.43 -0.21
CA GLU A 166 -5.47 10.48 1.18
C GLU A 166 -6.65 10.50 2.16
N HIS A 167 -7.69 11.28 1.85
CA HIS A 167 -8.92 11.31 2.63
C HIS A 167 -9.66 9.97 2.64
N ASP A 168 -9.73 9.27 1.50
CA ASP A 168 -10.37 7.94 1.43
C ASP A 168 -9.67 6.93 2.34
N VAL A 169 -8.33 6.96 2.38
CA VAL A 169 -7.53 6.09 3.26
C VAL A 169 -7.76 6.45 4.73
N GLU A 170 -7.76 7.74 5.06
CA GLU A 170 -8.03 8.21 6.42
C GLU A 170 -9.43 7.77 6.89
N LEU A 171 -10.45 7.96 6.05
CA LEU A 171 -11.82 7.51 6.33
C LEU A 171 -11.90 6.01 6.59
N GLU A 172 -11.17 5.20 5.83
CA GLU A 172 -11.13 3.75 6.07
C GLU A 172 -10.43 3.38 7.37
N LEU A 173 -9.35 4.07 7.74
CA LEU A 173 -8.69 3.85 9.02
C LEU A 173 -9.63 4.18 10.18
N LEU A 174 -10.29 5.35 10.14
CA LEU A 174 -11.27 5.75 11.14
C LEU A 174 -12.43 4.76 11.23
N ARG A 175 -12.93 4.27 10.08
CA ARG A 175 -13.98 3.24 10.05
C ARG A 175 -13.54 1.97 10.77
N GLY A 176 -12.32 1.50 10.51
CA GLY A 176 -11.78 0.32 11.18
C GLY A 176 -11.59 0.53 12.69
N ASP A 177 -11.10 1.69 13.10
CA ASP A 177 -10.93 2.00 14.53
C ASP A 177 -12.29 2.11 15.25
N TYR A 178 -13.31 2.65 14.59
CA TYR A 178 -14.68 2.69 15.08
C TYR A 178 -15.25 1.27 15.30
N GLU A 179 -15.10 0.37 14.32
CA GLU A 179 -15.54 -1.03 14.44
C GLU A 179 -14.87 -1.76 15.62
N GLN A 180 -13.56 -1.52 15.81
CA GLN A 180 -12.82 -2.07 16.95
C GLN A 180 -13.34 -1.52 18.28
N LEU A 181 -13.61 -0.21 18.35
CA LEU A 181 -14.13 0.44 19.55
C LEU A 181 -15.53 -0.08 19.91
N VAL A 182 -16.41 -0.25 18.92
CA VAL A 182 -17.76 -0.84 19.12
C VAL A 182 -17.64 -2.25 19.68
N THR A 183 -16.77 -3.09 19.11
CA THR A 183 -16.56 -4.46 19.58
C THR A 183 -16.08 -4.51 21.03
N GLN A 184 -15.14 -3.63 21.41
CA GLN A 184 -14.67 -3.52 22.79
C GLN A 184 -15.77 -3.07 23.74
N TYR A 185 -16.54 -2.04 23.35
CA TYR A 185 -17.65 -1.53 24.13
C TYR A 185 -18.71 -2.63 24.38
N GLU A 186 -19.09 -3.40 23.36
CA GLU A 186 -20.03 -4.51 23.51
C GLU A 186 -19.51 -5.59 24.45
N ARG A 187 -18.23 -5.97 24.33
CA ARG A 187 -17.57 -6.93 25.23
C ARG A 187 -17.60 -6.43 26.68
N GLU A 188 -17.23 -5.18 26.93
CA GLU A 188 -17.22 -4.62 28.28
C GLU A 188 -18.63 -4.53 28.87
N LYS A 189 -19.61 -4.12 28.06
CA LYS A 189 -21.03 -4.09 28.45
C LYS A 189 -21.56 -5.47 28.85
N GLN A 190 -21.18 -6.52 28.14
CA GLN A 190 -21.53 -7.90 28.50
C GLN A 190 -20.87 -8.34 29.80
N LEU A 191 -19.58 -8.04 29.98
CA LEU A 191 -18.85 -8.36 31.21
C LEU A 191 -19.49 -7.69 32.44
N ARG A 192 -19.83 -6.40 32.35
CA ARG A 192 -20.51 -5.67 33.44
C ARG A 192 -21.85 -6.30 33.82
N LYS A 193 -22.68 -6.66 32.84
CA LYS A 193 -23.94 -7.36 33.09
C LYS A 193 -23.74 -8.71 33.81
N SER A 194 -22.73 -9.48 33.40
CA SER A 194 -22.43 -10.78 34.03
C SER A 194 -21.89 -10.65 35.46
N SER A 195 -21.10 -9.61 35.75
CA SER A 195 -20.61 -9.35 37.12
C SER A 195 -21.72 -8.88 38.06
N GLU A 196 -22.70 -8.13 37.57
CA GLU A 196 -23.85 -7.69 38.37
C GLU A 196 -24.79 -8.86 38.72
N GLN A 197 -24.92 -9.85 37.83
CA GLN A 197 -25.73 -11.05 38.09
C GLN A 197 -25.07 -12.01 39.07
N THR A 198 -23.75 -12.12 39.05
CA THR A 198 -22.99 -13.03 39.94
C THR A 198 -22.73 -12.44 41.34
N ALA A 199 -22.85 -11.12 41.52
CA ALA A 199 -22.74 -10.46 42.82
C ALA A 199 -24.06 -10.44 43.63
N GLY A 200 -25.17 -10.91 43.04
CA GLY A 200 -26.49 -10.92 43.65
C GLY A 200 -26.92 -12.25 44.29
N ASP A 201 -26.11 -13.31 44.19
CA ASP A 201 -26.33 -14.64 44.79
C ASP A 201 -25.42 -14.89 46.00
#